data_AF-A0A0P1B0T2-F1
#
_entry.id   AF-A0A0P1B0T2-F1
#
_cell.length_a   1.000
_cell.length_b   1.000
_cell.length_c   1.000
_cell.angle_alpha   90.00
_cell.angle_beta   90.00
_cell.angle_gamma   90.00
#
_symmetry.space_group_name_H-M   'P 1'
#
loop_
_entity.id
_entity.type
_entity.pdbx_description
1 polymer ?
#
loop_
_entity_poly.entity_id
_entity_poly.type
_entity_poly.pdbx_seq_one_letter_code
_entity_poly.pdbx_strand_id
1 'polypeptide(L)'
;MNSLLFLYLHLFRGPQIVAARLEKEEKKKRAQLEADIASGKVPKIASCKKCDAPVDRLVVPIGFNPTCSPCLAKETEELNLAKMKLRRDVRMSPFLWFRLFIILLGLTVFFHRNVMPLF
;
A
#
# COMPACT_ATOMS: atom_id res chain seq x y z
N MET A 1 -19.92 -1.22 -25.41
CA MET A 1 -19.73 -1.64 -24.01
C MET A 1 -19.92 -0.43 -23.12
N ASN A 2 -20.70 -0.54 -22.04
CA ASN A 2 -21.05 0.61 -21.19
C ASN A 2 -19.84 0.98 -20.31
N SER A 3 -19.14 2.06 -20.65
CA SER A 3 -17.88 2.49 -20.02
C SER A 3 -18.01 2.74 -18.52
N LEU A 4 -19.18 3.19 -18.08
CA LEU A 4 -19.52 3.39 -16.67
C LEU A 4 -19.54 2.07 -15.88
N LEU A 5 -20.04 0.99 -16.49
CA LEU A 5 -20.07 -0.33 -15.86
C LEU A 5 -18.65 -0.89 -15.69
N PHE A 6 -17.79 -0.68 -16.69
CA PHE A 6 -16.39 -1.09 -16.63
C PHE A 6 -15.63 -0.36 -15.52
N LEU A 7 -15.80 0.97 -15.42
CA LEU A 7 -15.22 1.79 -14.36
C LEU A 7 -15.68 1.34 -12.97
N TYR A 8 -16.97 1.08 -12.78
CA TYR A 8 -17.52 0.62 -11.51
C TYR A 8 -16.97 -0.76 -11.09
N LEU A 9 -16.91 -1.70 -12.04
CA LEU A 9 -16.39 -3.03 -11.78
C LEU A 9 -14.92 -3.01 -11.38
N HIS A 10 -14.10 -2.18 -12.03
CA HIS A 10 -12.66 -2.13 -11.77
C HIS A 10 -12.29 -1.27 -10.57
N LEU A 11 -12.90 -0.10 -10.40
CA LEU A 11 -12.49 0.83 -9.36
C LEU A 11 -13.13 0.51 -8.02
N PHE A 12 -14.37 0.00 -8.00
CA PHE A 12 -15.11 -0.15 -6.75
C PHE A 12 -15.32 -1.62 -6.41
N ARG A 13 -15.89 -2.39 -7.34
CA ARG A 13 -16.29 -3.78 -7.04
C ARG A 13 -15.10 -4.74 -6.95
N GLY A 14 -14.11 -4.60 -7.82
CA GLY A 14 -12.88 -5.39 -7.79
C GLY A 14 -12.15 -5.28 -6.44
N PRO A 15 -11.80 -4.06 -5.99
CA PRO A 15 -11.14 -3.86 -4.69
C PRO A 15 -11.94 -4.39 -3.51
N GLN A 16 -13.27 -4.24 -3.50
CA GLN A 16 -14.13 -4.78 -2.45
C GLN A 16 -14.07 -6.32 -2.37
N ILE A 17 -14.06 -6.99 -3.53
CA ILE A 17 -13.95 -8.46 -3.58
C ILE A 17 -12.58 -8.92 -3.07
N VAL A 18 -11.51 -8.21 -3.44
CA VAL A 18 -10.16 -8.54 -2.96
C VAL A 18 -10.05 -8.33 -1.45
N ALA A 19 -10.54 -7.21 -0.93
CA ALA A 19 -10.56 -6.94 0.51
C ALA A 19 -11.32 -8.02 1.29
N ALA A 20 -12.51 -8.41 0.82
CA ALA A 20 -13.31 -9.47 1.45
C ALA A 20 -12.62 -10.85 1.40
N ARG A 21 -11.80 -11.13 0.37
CA ARG A 21 -11.00 -12.37 0.32
C ARG A 21 -9.84 -12.33 1.30
N LEU A 22 -9.12 -11.21 1.36
CA LEU A 22 -8.01 -11.03 2.30
C LEU A 22 -8.47 -11.19 3.75
N GLU A 23 -9.59 -10.58 4.14
CA GLU A 23 -10.15 -10.75 5.49
C GLU A 23 -10.47 -12.22 5.82
N LYS A 24 -11.03 -12.96 4.85
CA LYS A 24 -11.35 -14.39 5.04
C LYS A 24 -10.08 -15.23 5.17
N GLU A 25 -9.04 -14.94 4.39
CA GLU A 25 -7.75 -15.63 4.49
C GLU A 25 -7.03 -15.29 5.80
N GLU A 26 -7.03 -14.03 6.24
CA GLU A 26 -6.44 -13.64 7.52
C GLU A 26 -7.14 -14.32 8.70
N LYS A 27 -8.48 -14.39 8.71
CA LYS A 27 -9.24 -15.11 9.74
C LYS A 27 -8.91 -16.60 9.77
N LYS A 28 -8.80 -17.24 8.59
CA LYS A 28 -8.40 -18.65 8.49
C LYS A 28 -6.99 -18.88 9.02
N LYS A 29 -6.04 -17.99 8.67
CA LYS A 29 -4.66 -18.09 9.16
C LYS A 29 -4.57 -17.85 10.67
N ARG A 30 -5.35 -16.94 11.24
CA ARG A 30 -5.44 -16.75 12.70
C ARG A 30 -5.94 -18.01 13.40
N ALA A 31 -7.04 -18.58 12.91
CA ALA A 31 -7.60 -19.81 13.47
C ALA A 31 -6.61 -20.99 13.36
N GLN A 32 -5.85 -21.09 12.26
CA GLN A 32 -4.81 -22.11 12.11
C GLN A 32 -3.66 -21.90 13.10
N LEU A 33 -3.18 -20.68 13.29
CA LEU A 33 -2.14 -20.40 14.28
C LEU A 33 -2.60 -20.68 15.72
N GLU A 34 -3.83 -20.34 16.06
CA GLU A 34 -4.41 -20.67 17.37
C GLU A 34 -4.51 -22.19 17.57
N ALA A 35 -4.91 -22.94 16.53
CA ALA A 35 -4.94 -24.41 16.56
C ALA A 35 -3.53 -25.02 16.67
N ASP A 36 -2.55 -24.48 15.95
CA ASP A 36 -1.16 -24.94 15.99
C ASP A 36 -0.52 -24.67 17.37
N ILE A 37 -0.85 -23.54 18.01
CA ILE A 37 -0.45 -23.24 19.39
C ILE A 37 -1.13 -24.21 20.37
N ALA A 38 -2.43 -24.45 20.23
CA ALA A 38 -3.17 -25.38 21.08
C ALA A 38 -2.67 -26.83 20.97
N SER A 39 -2.23 -27.23 19.77
CA SER A 39 -1.62 -28.55 19.51
C SER A 39 -0.15 -28.65 19.94
N GLY A 40 0.45 -27.58 20.46
CA GLY A 40 1.84 -27.54 20.92
C GLY A 40 2.90 -27.58 19.81
N LYS A 41 2.51 -27.47 18.53
CA LYS A 41 3.46 -27.43 17.40
C LYS A 41 4.25 -26.13 17.33
N VAL A 42 3.67 -25.04 17.83
CA VAL A 42 4.22 -23.69 17.73
C VAL A 42 4.18 -23.05 19.12
N PRO A 43 5.33 -22.62 19.69
CA PRO A 43 5.31 -21.94 20.97
C PRO A 43 4.57 -20.60 20.87
N LYS A 44 3.71 -20.33 21.86
CA LYS A 44 2.91 -19.09 21.96
C LYS A 44 3.80 -17.84 22.05
N ILE A 45 4.94 -17.97 22.71
CA ILE A 45 5.94 -16.93 22.89
C ILE A 45 7.06 -17.15 21.86
N ALA A 46 7.35 -16.15 21.05
CA ALA A 46 8.49 -16.12 20.15
C ALA A 46 9.48 -15.05 20.58
N SER A 47 10.77 -15.24 20.30
CA SER A 47 11.76 -14.18 20.47
C SER A 47 11.66 -13.17 19.33
N CYS A 48 11.78 -11.88 19.65
CA CYS A 48 11.91 -10.85 18.65
C CYS A 48 13.24 -11.02 17.91
N LYS A 49 13.21 -11.06 16.57
CA LYS A 49 14.43 -11.25 15.76
C LYS A 49 15.51 -10.17 15.94
N LYS A 50 15.14 -8.96 16.40
CA LYS A 50 16.07 -7.83 16.60
C LYS A 50 16.51 -7.62 18.04
N CYS A 51 15.63 -7.92 18.98
CA CYS A 51 15.80 -7.54 20.40
C CYS A 51 15.82 -8.77 21.33
N ASP A 52 15.61 -9.98 20.78
CA ASP A 52 15.41 -11.27 21.45
C ASP A 52 14.36 -11.30 22.58
N ALA A 53 13.66 -10.19 22.80
CA ALA A 53 12.62 -10.07 23.80
C ALA A 53 11.45 -11.02 23.49
N PRO A 54 10.76 -11.55 24.52
CA PRO A 54 9.59 -12.38 24.34
C PRO A 54 8.43 -11.56 23.75
N VAL A 55 7.87 -12.06 22.65
CA VAL A 55 6.73 -11.47 21.94
C VAL A 55 5.67 -12.55 21.72
N ASP A 56 4.41 -12.24 22.05
CA ASP A 56 3.29 -13.13 21.78
C ASP A 56 3.00 -13.17 20.27
N ARG A 57 3.03 -14.37 19.67
CA ARG A 57 2.78 -14.57 18.24
C ARG A 57 1.38 -14.15 17.81
N LEU A 58 0.42 -14.08 18.73
CA LEU A 58 -0.95 -13.63 18.44
C LEU A 58 -1.05 -12.12 18.22
N VAL A 59 -0.07 -11.36 18.72
CA VAL A 59 -0.03 -9.89 18.61
C VAL A 59 0.70 -9.46 17.33
N VAL A 60 1.52 -10.34 16.75
CA VAL A 60 2.28 -10.06 15.53
C VAL A 60 1.40 -10.36 14.30
N PRO A 61 1.36 -9.45 13.29
CA PRO A 61 0.63 -9.71 12.06
C PRO A 61 1.18 -10.97 11.34
N ILE A 62 0.25 -11.81 10.91
CA ILE A 62 0.56 -13.13 10.35
C ILE A 62 1.37 -12.99 9.06
N GLY A 63 2.50 -13.70 8.99
CA GLY A 63 3.42 -13.66 7.85
C GLY A 63 4.60 -12.71 8.02
N PHE A 64 4.63 -11.92 9.10
CA PHE A 64 5.80 -11.13 9.48
C PHE A 64 6.65 -11.87 10.50
N ASN A 65 7.96 -11.61 10.47
CA ASN A 65 8.85 -12.07 11.53
C ASN A 65 8.36 -11.51 12.88
N PRO A 66 8.44 -12.27 13.98
CA PRO A 66 8.11 -11.76 15.30
C PRO A 66 9.03 -10.60 15.64
N THR A 67 8.47 -9.39 15.66
CA THR A 67 9.17 -8.16 16.05
C THR A 67 8.46 -7.48 17.22
N CYS A 68 9.25 -7.04 18.20
CA CYS A 68 8.77 -6.33 19.37
C CYS A 68 8.20 -4.95 18.97
N SER A 69 7.14 -4.47 19.63
CA SER A 69 6.53 -3.16 19.38
C SER A 69 7.52 -1.98 19.31
N PRO A 70 8.57 -1.87 20.15
CA PRO A 70 9.57 -0.80 20.01
C PRO A 70 10.44 -0.95 18.76
N CYS A 71 10.70 -2.18 18.29
CA CYS A 71 11.43 -2.40 17.04
C CYS A 71 10.58 -2.06 15.82
N LEU A 72 9.28 -2.34 15.86
CA LEU A 72 8.33 -1.93 14.82
C LEU A 72 8.22 -0.41 14.74
N ALA A 73 8.15 0.29 15.88
CA ALA A 73 8.10 1.75 15.91
C ALA A 73 9.31 2.38 15.19
N LYS A 74 10.52 1.89 15.48
CA LYS A 74 11.76 2.34 14.82
C LYS A 74 11.74 2.09 13.31
N GLU A 75 11.32 0.90 12.88
CA GLU A 75 11.20 0.59 11.44
C GLU A 75 10.17 1.48 10.74
N THR A 76 9.03 1.77 11.37
CA THR A 76 8.03 2.66 10.78
C THR A 76 8.55 4.09 10.64
N GLU A 77 9.35 4.55 11.60
CA GLU A 77 9.99 5.86 11.56
C GLU A 77 11.03 5.94 10.43
N GLU A 78 11.91 4.93 10.32
CA GLU A 78 12.88 4.82 9.23
C GLU A 78 12.21 4.74 7.85
N LEU A 79 11.12 3.98 7.73
CA LEU A 79 10.35 3.87 6.50
C LEU A 79 9.67 5.20 6.14
N ASN A 80 9.16 5.93 7.13
CA ASN A 80 8.56 7.25 6.93
C ASN A 80 9.60 8.27 6.48
N LEU A 81 10.78 8.26 7.09
CA LEU A 81 11.91 9.09 6.66
C LEU A 81 12.35 8.74 5.23
N ALA A 82 12.44 7.46 4.88
CA ALA A 82 12.76 7.02 3.53
C ALA A 82 11.69 7.46 2.51
N LYS A 83 10.40 7.36 2.85
CA LYS A 83 9.29 7.86 2.01
C LYS A 83 9.34 9.38 1.83
N MET A 84 9.65 10.13 2.89
CA MET A 84 9.82 11.59 2.79
C MET A 84 11.01 11.96 1.90
N LYS A 85 12.11 11.21 2.00
CA LYS A 85 13.29 11.40 1.15
C LYS A 85 12.96 11.11 -0.32
N LEU A 86 12.30 10.00 -0.61
CA LEU A 86 11.80 9.68 -1.95
C LEU A 86 10.86 10.75 -2.49
N ARG A 87 9.89 11.25 -1.70
CA ARG A 87 9.02 12.36 -2.14
C ARG A 87 9.80 13.62 -2.47
N ARG A 88 10.86 13.92 -1.72
CA ARG A 88 11.71 15.09 -1.94
C ARG A 88 12.57 14.93 -3.20
N ASP A 89 13.01 13.70 -3.49
CA ASP A 89 13.75 13.35 -4.71
C ASP A 89 12.83 13.29 -5.95
N VAL A 90 11.52 13.15 -5.76
CA VAL A 90 10.49 13.41 -6.79
C VAL A 90 10.28 14.93 -7.01
N ARG A 91 11.30 15.76 -6.74
CA ARG A 91 11.43 17.04 -7.44
C ARG A 91 11.61 16.68 -8.92
N MET A 92 10.49 16.71 -9.65
CA MET A 92 10.42 16.50 -11.10
C MET A 92 11.62 17.17 -11.76
N SER A 93 12.40 16.39 -12.52
CA SER A 93 13.57 16.91 -13.20
C SER A 93 13.16 18.14 -14.03
N PRO A 94 14.00 19.17 -14.14
CA PRO A 94 13.67 20.41 -14.86
C PRO A 94 13.13 20.14 -16.28
N PHE A 95 13.59 19.05 -16.89
CA PHE A 95 13.15 18.56 -18.19
C PHE A 95 11.70 18.08 -18.23
N LEU A 96 11.21 17.40 -17.19
CA LEU A 96 9.81 16.97 -17.12
C LEU A 96 8.88 18.18 -17.00
N TRP A 97 9.28 19.19 -16.22
CA TRP A 97 8.56 20.46 -16.13
C TRP A 97 8.46 21.18 -17.47
N PHE A 98 9.58 21.26 -18.19
CA PHE A 98 9.61 21.88 -19.52
C PHE A 98 8.70 21.16 -20.54
N ARG A 99 8.72 19.82 -20.54
CA ARG A 99 7.82 19.02 -21.40
C ARG A 99 6.35 19.25 -21.06
N LEU A 100 6.00 19.25 -19.78
CA LEU A 100 4.62 19.50 -19.31
C LEU A 100 4.14 20.90 -19.75
N PHE A 101 5.02 21.90 -19.64
CA PHE A 101 4.74 23.27 -20.06
C PHE A 101 4.50 23.39 -21.57
N ILE A 102 5.32 22.74 -22.40
CA ILE A 102 5.12 22.71 -23.86
C ILE A 102 3.80 22.03 -24.24
N ILE A 103 3.47 20.91 -23.60
CA ILE A 103 2.20 20.19 -23.85
C ILE A 103 1.01 21.09 -23.49
N LEU A 104 1.08 21.77 -22.34
CA LEU A 104 0.05 22.72 -21.92
C LEU A 104 -0.11 23.86 -22.93
N LEU A 105 0.98 24.52 -23.34
CA LEU A 105 0.93 25.57 -24.38
C LEU A 105 0.31 25.08 -25.69
N GLY A 106 0.70 23.88 -26.14
CA GLY A 106 0.14 23.26 -27.34
C GLY A 106 -1.36 23.01 -27.22
N LEU A 107 -1.82 22.52 -26.06
CA LEU A 107 -3.24 22.35 -25.76
C LEU A 107 -3.97 23.70 -25.75
N THR A 108 -3.43 24.73 -25.12
CA THR A 108 -4.05 26.06 -25.07
C THR A 108 -4.25 26.63 -26.47
N VAL A 109 -3.23 26.53 -27.34
CA VAL A 109 -3.33 26.96 -28.74
C VAL A 109 -4.33 26.11 -29.51
N PHE A 110 -4.35 24.80 -29.28
CA PHE A 110 -5.30 23.89 -29.91
C PHE A 110 -6.76 24.23 -29.53
N PHE A 111 -7.03 24.47 -28.25
CA PHE A 111 -8.34 24.91 -27.75
C PHE A 111 -8.72 26.28 -28.30
N HIS A 112 -7.82 27.26 -28.27
CA HIS A 112 -8.07 28.60 -28.82
C HIS A 112 -8.40 28.54 -30.32
N ARG A 113 -7.67 27.72 -31.09
CA ARG A 113 -7.85 27.66 -32.55
C ARG A 113 -9.02 26.80 -33.00
N ASN A 114 -9.35 25.72 -32.30
CA ASN A 114 -10.38 24.77 -32.74
C ASN A 114 -11.69 24.85 -31.95
N VAL A 115 -11.66 25.27 -30.68
CA VAL A 115 -12.85 25.28 -29.82
C VAL A 115 -13.42 26.69 -29.66
N MET A 116 -12.56 27.71 -29.56
CA MET A 116 -13.03 29.10 -29.45
C MET A 116 -13.78 29.65 -30.67
N PRO A 117 -13.45 29.32 -31.94
CA PRO A 117 -14.25 29.76 -33.10
C PRO A 117 -15.53 28.93 -33.32
N LEU A 118 -15.81 27.96 -32.44
CA LEU A 118 -17.04 27.16 -32.44
C LEU A 118 -18.10 27.68 -31.45
N PHE A 119 -17.76 28.71 -30.65
CA PHE A 119 -18.64 29.47 -29.75
C PHE A 119 -18.73 30.93 -30.22
#